data_AF-A0A836RF91-F1
#
_entry.id   AF-A0A836RF91-F1
#
_cell.length_a   1.000
_cell.length_b   1.000
_cell.length_c   1.000
_cell.angle_alpha   90.00
_cell.angle_beta   90.00
_cell.angle_gamma   90.00
#
_symmetry.space_group_name_H-M   'P 1'
#
loop_
_entity.id
_entity.type
_entity.pdbx_description
1 polymer ?
#
loop_
_entity_poly.entity_id
_entity_poly.type
_entity_poly.pdbx_seq_one_letter_code
_entity_poly.pdbx_strand_id
1 'polypeptide(L)'
;MTKLLSILLGAAVFQAGPESGDATRPILEPIEWSHVWVVGADRDDRPRVLLVGDSIVRGYHRVVERELGDKAYCAHFATSAFLSNPDYLAMLKVLLKRYRFDVIHINNGLHGWGSSEAQYAAGLLQLYELLRRYAPAAQVIWATTTPVRQPDDLSQLDEKRTRRVRERNRIAVEFMKRHDIPVNDLFSLVVDHPEYHRNDGVHYNAKGNDALGKQVASVIEKGLGKSPPMNDRYIEPTLRDVRYGPHERNVLNFWKAASDRPTPVIVLIHGGGWTRGAKTERFDRQKIDVWSGIPYLEAGISVVSISYRLTPQHPLPAPVHDAARAVQFVRHKASEWGLDKTRLAVAGGS
;
A
#
# COMPACT_ATOMS: atom_id res chain seq x y z
N MET A 1 3.08 51.29 32.51
CA MET A 1 3.88 50.10 32.20
C MET A 1 2.95 49.04 31.65
N THR A 2 2.79 49.02 30.33
CA THR A 2 1.82 48.20 29.61
C THR A 2 2.61 47.44 28.56
N LYS A 3 2.79 46.12 28.72
CA LYS A 3 3.45 45.29 27.71
C LYS A 3 2.37 44.62 26.85
N LEU A 4 2.11 45.20 25.69
CA LEU A 4 1.52 44.48 24.57
C LEU A 4 2.55 43.46 24.07
N LEU A 5 2.20 42.17 24.10
CA LEU A 5 2.93 41.13 23.40
C LEU A 5 2.15 40.82 22.12
N SER A 6 2.62 41.38 21.01
CA SER A 6 2.12 41.11 19.67
C SER A 6 2.50 39.69 19.26
N ILE A 7 1.54 38.76 19.27
CA ILE A 7 1.73 37.44 18.67
C ILE A 7 1.47 37.60 17.17
N LEU A 8 2.56 37.71 16.41
CA LEU A 8 2.57 37.57 14.96
C LEU A 8 2.09 36.16 14.60
N LEU A 9 0.84 36.05 14.14
CA LEU A 9 0.36 34.88 13.43
C LEU A 9 1.09 34.83 12.09
N GLY A 10 2.15 34.03 12.01
CA GLY A 10 2.73 33.60 10.75
C GLY A 10 1.70 32.75 10.02
N ALA A 11 0.91 33.38 9.15
CA ALA A 11 0.18 32.67 8.11
C ALA A 11 1.25 32.05 7.19
N ALA A 12 1.59 30.79 7.44
CA ALA A 12 2.14 29.94 6.40
C ALA A 12 1.02 29.78 5.36
N VAL A 13 0.94 30.76 4.47
CA VAL A 13 0.36 30.56 3.15
C VAL A 13 1.21 29.44 2.57
N PHE A 14 0.70 28.22 2.61
CA PHE A 14 1.05 27.25 1.58
C PHE A 14 0.56 27.91 0.30
N GLN A 15 1.42 28.71 -0.31
CA GLN A 15 1.45 28.76 -1.75
C GLN A 15 1.52 27.29 -2.12
N ALA A 16 0.49 26.80 -2.82
CA ALA A 16 0.76 25.78 -3.80
C ALA A 16 1.95 26.34 -4.57
N GLY A 17 3.15 25.81 -4.26
CA GLY A 17 4.30 26.06 -5.09
C GLY A 17 3.85 25.77 -6.51
N PRO A 18 4.42 26.44 -7.52
CA PRO A 18 4.20 26.01 -8.89
C PRO A 18 4.30 24.49 -8.88
N GLU A 19 3.28 23.78 -9.38
CA GLU A 19 3.43 22.36 -9.73
C GLU A 19 4.80 22.28 -10.35
N SER A 20 5.74 21.66 -9.62
CA SER A 20 7.14 21.80 -9.98
C SER A 20 7.23 21.21 -11.35
N GLY A 21 7.39 22.11 -12.32
CA GLY A 21 7.49 21.82 -13.72
C GLY A 21 8.83 21.16 -13.94
N ASP A 22 8.93 19.91 -13.52
CA ASP A 22 9.75 18.88 -14.14
C ASP A 22 9.29 17.49 -13.66
N ALA A 23 8.00 17.18 -13.82
CA ALA A 23 7.64 15.78 -13.98
C ALA A 23 8.19 15.35 -15.34
N THR A 24 9.47 14.94 -15.37
CA THR A 24 10.08 14.33 -16.55
C THR A 24 9.07 13.34 -17.13
N ARG A 25 8.65 13.57 -18.38
CA ARG A 25 7.66 12.71 -19.04
C ARG A 25 8.12 11.25 -18.87
N PRO A 26 7.20 10.32 -18.53
CA PRO A 26 7.58 8.94 -18.34
C PRO A 26 8.29 8.42 -19.59
N ILE A 27 9.35 7.65 -19.39
CA ILE A 27 10.05 6.97 -20.47
C ILE A 27 9.13 5.84 -20.94
N LEU A 28 8.54 6.02 -22.13
CA LEU A 28 7.60 5.06 -22.71
C LEU A 28 8.34 4.03 -23.58
N GLU A 29 7.79 2.81 -23.60
CA GLU A 29 8.16 1.81 -24.59
C GLU A 29 7.35 1.99 -25.89
N PRO A 30 7.81 1.42 -27.03
CA PRO A 30 7.04 1.44 -28.27
C PRO A 30 5.63 0.81 -28.14
N ILE A 31 5.44 -0.07 -27.16
CA ILE A 31 4.17 -0.70 -26.84
C ILE A 31 3.96 -0.62 -25.34
N GLU A 32 2.95 0.13 -24.92
CA GLU A 32 2.46 0.11 -23.54
C GLU A 32 1.23 -0.79 -23.44
N TRP A 33 1.23 -1.72 -22.49
CA TRP A 33 0.14 -2.66 -22.31
C TRP A 33 -0.08 -3.00 -20.83
N SER A 34 -1.33 -3.36 -20.51
CA SER A 34 -1.72 -3.88 -19.21
C SER A 34 -2.74 -4.99 -19.39
N HIS A 35 -2.60 -6.04 -18.59
CA HIS A 35 -3.47 -7.19 -18.58
C HIS A 35 -3.80 -7.55 -17.13
N VAL A 36 -5.06 -7.33 -16.77
CA VAL A 36 -5.59 -7.57 -15.43
C VAL A 36 -6.61 -8.70 -15.51
N TRP A 37 -6.51 -9.65 -14.59
CA TRP A 37 -7.51 -10.68 -14.41
C TRP A 37 -7.66 -10.98 -12.92
N VAL A 38 -8.90 -11.07 -12.45
CA VAL A 38 -9.20 -11.33 -11.04
C VAL A 38 -10.22 -12.46 -10.96
N VAL A 39 -9.77 -13.66 -10.58
CA VAL A 39 -10.65 -14.80 -10.37
C VAL A 39 -11.42 -14.62 -9.07
N GLY A 40 -12.71 -14.97 -9.05
CA GLY A 40 -13.55 -14.82 -7.86
C GLY A 40 -13.67 -13.37 -7.37
N ALA A 41 -13.72 -12.41 -8.30
CA ALA A 41 -13.76 -10.97 -7.99
C ALA A 41 -15.01 -10.56 -7.17
N ASP A 42 -16.05 -11.39 -7.19
CA ASP A 42 -17.33 -11.25 -6.50
C ASP A 42 -17.44 -12.09 -5.22
N ARG A 43 -16.36 -12.76 -4.81
CA ARG A 43 -16.35 -13.71 -3.68
C ARG A 43 -15.22 -13.42 -2.71
N ASP A 44 -15.48 -13.51 -1.41
CA ASP A 44 -14.47 -13.30 -0.34
C ASP A 44 -14.40 -14.48 0.63
N ASP A 45 -14.79 -15.68 0.18
CA ASP A 45 -14.85 -16.90 0.99
C ASP A 45 -13.50 -17.62 1.13
N ARG A 46 -12.46 -17.15 0.44
CA ARG A 46 -11.11 -17.73 0.43
C ARG A 46 -10.03 -16.64 0.31
N PRO A 47 -8.79 -16.92 0.74
CA PRO A 47 -7.68 -15.98 0.55
C PRO A 47 -7.51 -15.57 -0.92
N ARG A 48 -7.00 -14.35 -1.15
CA ARG A 48 -6.71 -13.86 -2.50
C ARG A 48 -5.24 -13.52 -2.69
N VAL A 49 -4.69 -14.00 -3.78
CA VAL A 49 -3.29 -13.79 -4.18
C VAL A 49 -3.25 -12.85 -5.37
N LEU A 50 -2.37 -11.86 -5.35
CA LEU A 50 -2.06 -11.02 -6.51
C LEU A 50 -0.67 -11.34 -7.03
N LEU A 51 -0.57 -11.73 -8.30
CA LEU A 51 0.68 -11.82 -9.04
C LEU A 51 0.89 -10.53 -9.83
N VAL A 52 1.96 -9.78 -9.55
CA VAL A 52 2.28 -8.52 -10.24
C VAL A 52 3.56 -8.70 -11.06
N GLY A 53 3.55 -8.30 -12.31
CA GLY A 53 4.77 -8.23 -13.13
C GLY A 53 4.49 -7.98 -14.60
N ASP A 54 5.03 -8.82 -15.47
CA ASP A 54 5.05 -8.59 -16.92
C ASP A 54 4.65 -9.85 -17.71
N SER A 55 5.15 -10.00 -18.93
CA SER A 55 4.85 -11.16 -19.78
C SER A 55 5.34 -12.48 -19.17
N ILE A 56 6.33 -12.47 -18.27
CA ILE A 56 6.79 -13.68 -17.59
C ILE A 56 5.73 -14.16 -16.59
N VAL A 57 5.11 -13.24 -15.84
CA VAL A 57 3.95 -13.55 -14.99
C VAL A 57 2.81 -14.13 -15.81
N ARG A 58 2.53 -13.55 -17.00
CA ARG A 58 1.53 -14.11 -17.93
C ARG A 58 1.90 -15.49 -18.46
N GLY A 59 3.17 -15.87 -18.43
CA GLY A 59 3.61 -17.22 -18.78
C GLY A 59 3.26 -18.25 -17.72
N TYR A 60 3.56 -17.96 -16.45
CA TYR A 60 3.42 -18.94 -15.36
C TYR A 60 2.14 -18.83 -14.52
N HIS A 61 1.33 -17.77 -14.64
CA HIS A 61 0.19 -17.54 -13.73
C HIS A 61 -0.80 -18.72 -13.69
N ARG A 62 -1.06 -19.38 -14.82
CA ARG A 62 -1.97 -20.54 -14.88
C ARG A 62 -1.42 -21.75 -14.12
N VAL A 63 -0.10 -21.90 -14.08
CA VAL A 63 0.54 -22.94 -13.26
C VAL A 63 0.30 -22.60 -11.80
N VAL A 64 0.55 -21.35 -11.37
CA VAL A 64 0.30 -20.93 -9.98
C VAL A 64 -1.15 -21.15 -9.57
N GLU A 65 -2.11 -20.75 -10.42
CA GLU A 65 -3.55 -20.96 -10.17
C GLU A 65 -3.90 -22.44 -10.02
N ARG A 66 -3.35 -23.31 -10.88
CA ARG A 66 -3.54 -24.76 -10.78
C ARG A 66 -2.95 -25.35 -9.50
N GLU A 67 -1.73 -24.97 -9.13
CA GLU A 67 -1.05 -25.50 -7.95
C GLU A 67 -1.71 -25.03 -6.63
N LEU A 68 -2.23 -23.80 -6.59
CA LEU A 68 -2.97 -23.30 -5.43
C LEU A 68 -4.38 -23.88 -5.37
N GLY A 69 -5.02 -24.13 -6.52
CA GLY A 69 -6.34 -24.76 -6.61
C GLY A 69 -7.36 -24.07 -5.71
N ASP A 70 -8.03 -24.85 -4.87
CA ASP A 70 -9.07 -24.33 -3.97
C ASP A 70 -8.54 -23.55 -2.75
N LYS A 71 -7.22 -23.44 -2.56
CA LYS A 71 -6.61 -22.77 -1.39
C LYS A 71 -6.71 -21.25 -1.45
N ALA A 72 -6.76 -20.66 -2.66
CA ALA A 72 -6.83 -19.21 -2.84
C ALA A 72 -7.35 -18.83 -4.23
N TYR A 73 -8.01 -17.67 -4.33
CA TYR A 73 -8.26 -17.04 -5.63
C TYR A 73 -7.00 -16.35 -6.14
N CYS A 74 -6.70 -16.53 -7.42
CA CYS A 74 -5.59 -15.84 -8.07
C CYS A 74 -6.07 -14.64 -8.88
N ALA A 75 -5.39 -13.52 -8.69
CA ALA A 75 -5.43 -12.38 -9.58
C ALA A 75 -4.04 -12.16 -10.17
N HIS A 76 -3.97 -11.56 -11.35
CA HIS A 76 -2.71 -11.02 -11.87
C HIS A 76 -2.89 -9.63 -12.46
N PHE A 77 -1.84 -8.84 -12.30
CA PHE A 77 -1.63 -7.57 -12.97
C PHE A 77 -0.28 -7.64 -13.69
N ALA A 78 -0.35 -7.84 -15.00
CA ALA A 78 0.82 -7.88 -15.85
C ALA A 78 0.85 -6.63 -16.75
N THR A 79 2.00 -5.99 -16.90
CA THR A 79 2.14 -4.75 -17.67
C THR A 79 3.55 -4.57 -18.22
N SER A 80 3.71 -3.78 -19.27
CA SER A 80 5.00 -3.24 -19.71
C SER A 80 5.53 -2.13 -18.79
N ALA A 81 4.68 -1.55 -17.92
CA ALA A 81 5.06 -0.39 -17.14
C ALA A 81 6.17 -0.73 -16.14
N PHE A 82 7.29 -0.01 -16.26
CA PHE A 82 8.42 -0.11 -15.34
C PHE A 82 8.17 0.70 -14.07
N LEU A 83 8.86 0.35 -12.97
CA LEU A 83 8.69 1.03 -11.67
C LEU A 83 8.83 2.56 -11.70
N SER A 84 9.60 3.12 -12.64
CA SER A 84 9.75 4.56 -12.79
C SER A 84 8.59 5.24 -13.53
N ASN A 85 7.68 4.46 -14.13
CA ASN A 85 6.49 4.98 -14.79
C ASN A 85 5.37 5.15 -13.73
N PRO A 86 4.85 6.37 -13.50
CA PRO A 86 3.80 6.61 -12.52
C PRO A 86 2.50 5.83 -12.78
N ASP A 87 2.24 5.44 -14.03
CA ASP A 87 1.06 4.65 -14.40
C ASP A 87 1.08 3.27 -13.75
N TYR A 88 2.27 2.68 -13.54
CA TYR A 88 2.44 1.39 -12.86
C TYR A 88 1.78 1.43 -11.47
N LEU A 89 2.11 2.44 -10.66
CA LEU A 89 1.59 2.60 -9.31
C LEU A 89 0.11 3.01 -9.31
N ALA A 90 -0.31 3.85 -10.26
CA ALA A 90 -1.69 4.27 -10.40
C ALA A 90 -2.62 3.07 -10.70
N MET A 91 -2.23 2.19 -11.62
CA MET A 91 -3.00 1.00 -11.98
C MET A 91 -3.01 -0.02 -10.84
N LEU A 92 -1.86 -0.30 -10.22
CA LEU A 92 -1.80 -1.21 -9.08
C LEU A 92 -2.70 -0.71 -7.93
N LYS A 93 -2.68 0.60 -7.65
CA LYS A 93 -3.55 1.22 -6.64
C LYS A 93 -5.03 0.98 -6.88
N VAL A 94 -5.50 0.94 -8.13
CA VAL A 94 -6.91 0.62 -8.43
C VAL A 94 -7.26 -0.76 -7.90
N LEU A 95 -6.39 -1.76 -8.13
CA LEU A 95 -6.59 -3.12 -7.64
C LEU A 95 -6.54 -3.20 -6.12
N LEU A 96 -5.53 -2.60 -5.50
CA LEU A 96 -5.38 -2.62 -4.03
C LEU A 96 -6.52 -1.91 -3.30
N LYS A 97 -7.16 -0.92 -3.94
CA LYS A 97 -8.36 -0.26 -3.40
C LYS A 97 -9.64 -1.08 -3.60
N ARG A 98 -9.69 -1.90 -4.64
CA ARG A 98 -10.90 -2.65 -5.02
C ARG A 98 -10.97 -4.02 -4.34
N TYR A 99 -9.82 -4.67 -4.19
CA TYR A 99 -9.72 -6.03 -3.70
C TYR A 99 -8.76 -6.11 -2.53
N ARG A 100 -9.12 -6.95 -1.57
CA ARG A 100 -8.19 -7.39 -0.53
C ARG A 100 -7.33 -8.53 -1.08
N PHE A 101 -6.02 -8.42 -0.87
CA PHE A 101 -5.07 -9.49 -1.10
C PHE A 101 -4.44 -9.92 0.23
N ASP A 102 -4.23 -11.22 0.39
CA ASP A 102 -3.54 -11.83 1.52
C ASP A 102 -2.07 -12.08 1.19
N VAL A 103 -1.76 -12.40 -0.07
CA VAL A 103 -0.38 -12.47 -0.57
C VAL A 103 -0.27 -11.66 -1.85
N ILE A 104 0.79 -10.84 -1.96
CA ILE A 104 1.12 -10.11 -3.18
C ILE A 104 2.54 -10.53 -3.58
N HIS A 105 2.65 -11.27 -4.67
CA HIS A 105 3.93 -11.70 -5.26
C HIS A 105 4.26 -10.77 -6.43
N ILE A 106 5.40 -10.09 -6.38
CA ILE A 106 5.73 -8.98 -7.28
C ILE A 106 7.06 -9.21 -7.96
N ASN A 107 7.10 -9.01 -9.27
CA ASN A 107 8.31 -8.82 -10.05
C ASN A 107 8.20 -7.54 -10.89
N ASN A 108 9.33 -6.86 -11.13
CA ASN A 108 9.45 -5.81 -12.16
C ASN A 108 10.93 -5.70 -12.54
N GLY A 109 11.28 -5.82 -13.82
CA GLY A 109 12.69 -5.70 -14.21
C GLY A 109 13.08 -5.97 -15.66
N LEU A 110 12.21 -6.56 -16.49
CA LEU A 110 12.49 -6.82 -17.93
C LEU A 110 12.02 -5.71 -18.87
N HIS A 111 11.37 -4.69 -18.34
CA HIS A 111 10.93 -3.50 -19.07
C HIS A 111 11.73 -2.26 -18.65
N GLY A 112 11.44 -1.10 -19.24
CA GLY A 112 12.03 0.19 -18.87
C GLY A 112 13.52 0.23 -19.12
N TRP A 113 14.00 -0.29 -20.25
CA TRP A 113 15.43 -0.27 -20.58
C TRP A 113 15.99 1.15 -20.75
N GLY A 114 15.16 2.16 -20.99
CA GLY A 114 15.57 3.56 -20.98
C GLY A 114 15.74 4.17 -19.58
N SER A 115 15.20 3.53 -18.53
CA SER A 115 15.33 4.00 -17.16
C SER A 115 16.64 3.57 -16.52
N SER A 116 17.22 4.42 -15.68
CA SER A 116 18.41 4.11 -14.89
C SER A 116 18.09 3.25 -13.67
N GLU A 117 19.11 2.60 -13.13
CA GLU A 117 19.05 1.83 -11.89
C GLU A 117 18.74 2.72 -10.67
N ALA A 118 19.08 4.01 -10.71
CA ALA A 118 18.66 4.98 -9.69
C ALA A 118 17.15 5.27 -9.74
N GLN A 119 16.58 5.44 -10.95
CA GLN A 119 15.13 5.58 -11.13
C GLN A 119 14.38 4.31 -10.70
N TYR A 120 14.96 3.13 -10.97
CA TYR A 120 14.44 1.86 -10.49
C TYR A 120 14.43 1.79 -8.95
N ALA A 121 15.52 2.19 -8.28
CA ALA A 121 15.60 2.25 -6.82
C ALA A 121 14.57 3.20 -6.21
N ALA A 122 14.35 4.37 -6.82
CA ALA A 122 13.32 5.32 -6.40
C ALA A 122 11.91 4.74 -6.56
N GLY A 123 11.64 4.05 -7.67
CA GLY A 123 10.37 3.38 -7.91
C GLY A 123 10.08 2.24 -6.92
N LEU A 124 11.11 1.51 -6.45
CA LEU A 124 10.94 0.50 -5.38
C LEU A 124 10.45 1.13 -4.07
N LEU A 125 10.98 2.30 -3.69
CA LEU A 125 10.50 3.02 -2.51
C LEU A 125 9.03 3.43 -2.65
N GLN A 126 8.65 3.98 -3.82
CA GLN A 126 7.26 4.37 -4.07
C GLN A 126 6.30 3.17 -4.09
N LEU A 127 6.72 2.04 -4.66
CA LEU A 127 5.97 0.78 -4.60
C LEU A 127 5.79 0.31 -3.15
N TYR A 128 6.87 0.34 -2.36
CA TYR A 128 6.82 -0.03 -0.95
C TYR A 128 5.82 0.83 -0.17
N GLU A 129 5.88 2.15 -0.33
CA GLU A 129 4.93 3.08 0.29
C GLU A 129 3.48 2.81 -0.15
N LEU A 130 3.26 2.53 -1.43
CA LEU A 130 1.94 2.17 -1.96
C LEU A 130 1.41 0.88 -1.31
N LEU A 131 2.22 -0.17 -1.25
CA LEU A 131 1.82 -1.47 -0.68
C LEU A 131 1.56 -1.35 0.82
N ARG A 132 2.43 -0.64 1.54
CA ARG A 132 2.18 -0.37 2.97
C ARG A 132 0.89 0.41 3.14
N ARG A 133 0.57 1.35 2.26
CA ARG A 133 -0.64 2.17 2.33
C ARG A 133 -1.93 1.42 2.01
N TYR A 134 -1.93 0.60 0.95
CA TYR A 134 -3.15 0.04 0.39
C TYR A 134 -3.28 -1.49 0.58
N ALA A 135 -2.22 -2.16 1.02
CA ALA A 135 -2.23 -3.58 1.36
C ALA A 135 -1.35 -3.90 2.59
N PRO A 136 -1.50 -3.17 3.72
CA PRO A 136 -0.58 -3.27 4.87
C PRO A 136 -0.49 -4.67 5.48
N ALA A 137 -1.58 -5.44 5.40
CA ALA A 137 -1.68 -6.77 5.99
C ALA A 137 -1.54 -7.90 4.95
N ALA A 138 -1.23 -7.58 3.70
CA ALA A 138 -0.83 -8.59 2.73
C ALA A 138 0.63 -8.99 3.00
N GLN A 139 0.93 -10.28 2.89
CA GLN A 139 2.30 -10.72 2.79
C GLN A 139 2.84 -10.37 1.40
N VAL A 140 3.74 -9.40 1.35
CA VAL A 140 4.45 -9.05 0.12
C VAL A 140 5.64 -9.99 -0.06
N ILE A 141 5.83 -10.49 -1.28
CA ILE A 141 6.95 -11.36 -1.66
C ILE A 141 7.52 -10.80 -2.95
N TRP A 142 8.83 -10.52 -2.96
CA TRP A 142 9.50 -10.03 -4.16
C TRP A 142 10.10 -11.19 -4.96
N ALA A 143 9.90 -11.23 -6.26
CA ALA A 143 10.57 -12.16 -7.16
C ALA A 143 11.71 -11.48 -7.92
N THR A 144 12.88 -12.12 -7.92
CA THR A 144 13.99 -11.69 -8.77
C THR A 144 13.62 -11.81 -10.24
N THR A 145 14.07 -10.83 -11.03
CA THR A 145 13.87 -10.79 -12.47
C THR A 145 14.73 -11.86 -13.13
N THR A 146 14.20 -12.58 -14.11
CA THR A 146 14.89 -13.70 -14.77
C THR A 146 15.90 -13.25 -15.84
N PRO A 147 16.91 -14.07 -16.19
CA PRO A 147 17.92 -13.72 -17.20
C PRO A 147 17.34 -13.62 -18.61
N VAL A 148 18.11 -12.97 -19.50
CA VAL A 148 17.84 -12.92 -20.95
C VAL A 148 18.95 -13.66 -21.70
N ARG A 149 18.58 -14.38 -22.76
CA ARG A 149 19.46 -15.17 -23.62
C ARG A 149 19.51 -14.63 -25.04
N GLN A 150 20.53 -15.03 -25.79
CA GLN A 150 20.61 -14.70 -27.20
C GLN A 150 19.57 -15.52 -27.99
N PRO A 151 18.71 -14.89 -28.81
CA PRO A 151 17.71 -15.60 -29.62
C PRO A 151 18.33 -16.64 -30.56
N ASP A 152 19.52 -16.34 -31.09
CA ASP A 152 20.23 -17.20 -32.05
C ASP A 152 21.03 -18.33 -31.37
N ASP A 153 21.29 -18.24 -30.06
CA ASP A 153 21.96 -19.26 -29.26
C ASP A 153 21.51 -19.18 -27.79
N LEU A 154 20.48 -19.95 -27.45
CA LEU A 154 19.92 -19.98 -26.09
C LEU A 154 20.92 -20.50 -25.06
N SER A 155 22.02 -21.16 -25.43
CA SER A 155 23.03 -21.55 -24.45
C SER A 155 23.75 -20.33 -23.85
N GLN A 156 23.79 -19.22 -24.59
CA GLN A 156 24.45 -17.98 -24.20
C GLN A 156 23.47 -16.96 -23.60
N LEU A 157 23.91 -16.28 -22.55
CA LEU A 157 23.21 -15.14 -21.99
C LEU A 157 23.37 -13.90 -22.90
N ASP A 158 22.34 -13.06 -22.99
CA ASP A 158 22.53 -11.67 -23.42
C ASP A 158 23.25 -10.93 -22.30
N GLU A 159 24.58 -10.85 -22.40
CA GLU A 159 25.44 -10.24 -21.38
C GLU A 159 25.07 -8.78 -21.08
N LYS A 160 24.60 -8.03 -22.09
CA LYS A 160 24.25 -6.62 -21.90
C LYS A 160 22.99 -6.49 -21.05
N ARG A 161 21.92 -7.20 -21.43
CA ARG A 161 20.64 -7.16 -20.69
C ARG A 161 20.75 -7.87 -19.35
N THR A 162 21.37 -9.05 -19.33
CA THR A 162 21.48 -9.85 -18.11
C THR A 162 22.37 -9.20 -17.06
N ARG A 163 23.42 -8.45 -17.45
CA ARG A 163 24.18 -7.62 -16.49
C ARG A 163 23.29 -6.58 -15.81
N ARG A 164 22.42 -5.90 -16.56
CA ARG A 164 21.47 -4.93 -15.99
C ARG A 164 20.41 -5.60 -15.13
N VAL A 165 19.91 -6.77 -15.53
CA VAL A 165 19.01 -7.58 -14.69
C VAL A 165 19.66 -7.94 -13.36
N ARG A 166 20.94 -8.37 -13.38
CA ARG A 166 21.69 -8.68 -12.15
C ARG A 166 21.80 -7.46 -11.23
N GLU A 167 22.08 -6.28 -11.79
CA GLU A 167 22.16 -5.06 -10.99
C GLU A 167 20.79 -4.63 -10.42
N ARG A 168 19.72 -4.70 -11.22
CA ARG A 168 18.34 -4.48 -10.73
C ARG A 168 17.96 -5.48 -9.63
N ASN A 169 18.34 -6.75 -9.78
CA ASN A 169 18.13 -7.77 -8.75
C ASN A 169 18.92 -7.45 -7.48
N ARG A 170 20.20 -7.04 -7.58
CA ARG A 170 21.01 -6.63 -6.42
C ARG A 170 20.33 -5.50 -5.65
N ILE A 171 19.93 -4.43 -6.34
CA ILE A 171 19.24 -3.26 -5.76
C ILE A 171 17.94 -3.68 -5.07
N ALA A 172 17.11 -4.47 -5.76
CA ALA A 172 15.83 -4.91 -5.21
C ALA A 172 16.03 -5.82 -4.00
N VAL A 173 16.91 -6.82 -4.06
CA VAL A 173 17.18 -7.75 -2.95
C VAL A 173 17.70 -7.00 -1.72
N GLU A 174 18.63 -6.05 -1.90
CA GLU A 174 19.10 -5.21 -0.79
C GLU A 174 17.97 -4.36 -0.19
N PHE A 175 17.10 -3.79 -1.03
CA PHE A 175 15.92 -3.05 -0.57
C PHE A 175 14.98 -3.96 0.23
N MET A 176 14.60 -5.12 -0.32
CA MET A 176 13.68 -6.05 0.33
C MET A 176 14.24 -6.55 1.66
N LYS A 177 15.54 -6.85 1.74
CA LYS A 177 16.22 -7.24 2.99
C LYS A 177 16.15 -6.16 4.07
N ARG A 178 16.30 -4.88 3.71
CA ARG A 178 16.19 -3.76 4.67
C ARG A 178 14.77 -3.55 5.20
N HIS A 179 13.76 -4.10 4.51
CA HIS A 179 12.35 -3.93 4.83
C HIS A 179 11.67 -5.25 5.23
N ASP A 180 12.45 -6.29 5.52
CA ASP A 180 11.99 -7.63 5.91
C ASP A 180 10.97 -8.25 4.94
N ILE A 181 11.15 -7.99 3.63
CA ILE A 181 10.32 -8.57 2.57
C ILE A 181 11.00 -9.84 2.05
N PRO A 182 10.33 -11.01 2.11
CA PRO A 182 10.85 -12.25 1.54
C PRO A 182 11.15 -12.14 0.05
N VAL A 183 12.28 -12.74 -0.38
CA VAL A 183 12.69 -12.83 -1.78
C VAL A 183 12.49 -14.26 -2.29
N ASN A 184 11.80 -14.38 -3.42
CA ASN A 184 11.68 -15.59 -4.21
C ASN A 184 12.68 -15.51 -5.39
N ASP A 185 13.74 -16.30 -5.35
CA ASP A 185 14.81 -16.22 -6.35
C ASP A 185 14.48 -17.01 -7.63
N LEU A 186 13.81 -16.35 -8.58
CA LEU A 186 13.47 -16.93 -9.89
C LEU A 186 14.64 -16.86 -10.86
N PHE A 187 15.58 -15.93 -10.69
CA PHE A 187 16.78 -15.83 -11.53
C PHE A 187 17.61 -17.11 -11.42
N SER A 188 17.99 -17.48 -10.20
CA SER A 188 18.83 -18.66 -9.97
C SER A 188 18.12 -19.96 -10.35
N LEU A 189 16.79 -20.00 -10.27
CA LEU A 189 16.01 -21.17 -10.68
C LEU A 189 16.21 -21.51 -12.17
N VAL A 190 16.41 -20.53 -13.04
CA VAL A 190 16.34 -20.72 -14.51
C VAL A 190 17.63 -20.37 -15.25
N VAL A 191 18.62 -19.78 -14.58
CA VAL A 191 19.85 -19.30 -15.24
C VAL A 191 20.71 -20.41 -15.83
N ASP A 192 20.68 -21.60 -15.23
CA ASP A 192 21.44 -22.77 -15.73
C ASP A 192 20.58 -23.70 -16.61
N HIS A 193 19.38 -23.26 -16.99
CA HIS A 193 18.41 -24.02 -17.78
C HIS A 193 18.10 -23.33 -19.13
N PRO A 194 19.01 -23.36 -20.11
CA PRO A 194 18.76 -22.82 -21.44
C PRO A 194 17.54 -23.48 -22.11
N GLU A 195 17.30 -24.77 -21.83
CA GLU A 195 16.18 -25.53 -22.39
C GLU A 195 14.81 -25.09 -21.85
N TYR A 196 14.74 -24.18 -20.88
CA TYR A 196 13.49 -23.60 -20.39
C TYR A 196 13.00 -22.42 -21.24
N HIS A 197 13.84 -21.85 -22.08
CA HIS A 197 13.51 -20.65 -22.85
C HIS A 197 12.82 -21.00 -24.17
N ARG A 198 12.06 -20.03 -24.68
CA ARG A 198 11.62 -19.98 -26.07
C ARG A 198 12.75 -19.42 -26.94
N ASN A 199 12.61 -19.56 -28.25
CA ASN A 199 13.56 -19.07 -29.24
C ASN A 199 13.72 -17.53 -29.27
N ASP A 200 12.89 -16.77 -28.57
CA ASP A 200 13.08 -15.32 -28.43
C ASP A 200 14.09 -14.92 -27.34
N GLY A 201 14.62 -15.89 -26.58
CA GLY A 201 15.62 -15.67 -25.54
C GLY A 201 15.11 -14.94 -24.28
N VAL A 202 13.83 -14.56 -24.22
CA VAL A 202 13.25 -13.81 -23.09
C VAL A 202 12.16 -14.62 -22.39
N HIS A 203 11.24 -15.21 -23.15
CA HIS A 203 10.09 -15.90 -22.60
C HIS A 203 10.39 -17.39 -22.36
N TYR A 204 9.63 -17.99 -21.45
CA TYR A 204 9.76 -19.40 -21.10
C TYR A 204 8.80 -20.28 -21.89
N ASN A 205 9.24 -21.49 -22.22
CA ASN A 205 8.42 -22.53 -22.80
C ASN A 205 7.58 -23.24 -21.71
N ALA A 206 6.87 -24.31 -22.06
CA ALA A 206 6.01 -25.02 -21.11
C ALA A 206 6.79 -25.55 -19.89
N LYS A 207 8.00 -26.08 -20.08
CA LYS A 207 8.86 -26.61 -19.00
C LYS A 207 9.33 -25.48 -18.07
N GLY A 208 9.76 -24.36 -18.65
CA GLY A 208 10.18 -23.18 -17.88
C GLY A 208 9.04 -22.53 -17.09
N ASN A 209 7.87 -22.36 -17.70
CA ASN A 209 6.69 -21.81 -17.02
C ASN A 209 6.19 -22.74 -15.90
N ASP A 210 6.28 -24.07 -16.08
CA ASP A 210 5.94 -25.03 -15.04
C ASP A 210 6.90 -24.94 -13.84
N ALA A 211 8.21 -24.86 -14.10
CA ALA A 211 9.22 -24.68 -13.05
C ALA A 211 9.02 -23.37 -12.26
N LEU A 212 8.88 -22.24 -12.98
CA LEU A 212 8.62 -20.93 -12.37
C LEU A 212 7.32 -20.95 -11.56
N GLY A 213 6.23 -21.42 -12.15
CA GLY A 213 4.92 -21.41 -11.50
C GLY A 213 4.86 -22.28 -10.25
N LYS A 214 5.49 -23.47 -10.26
CA LYS A 214 5.59 -24.34 -9.08
C LYS A 214 6.39 -23.70 -7.95
N GLN A 215 7.52 -23.07 -8.25
CA GLN A 215 8.28 -22.34 -7.22
C GLN A 215 7.48 -21.17 -6.66
N VAL A 216 6.83 -20.39 -7.53
CA VAL A 216 5.98 -19.25 -7.12
C VAL A 216 4.83 -19.72 -6.23
N ALA A 217 4.10 -20.76 -6.63
CA ALA A 217 3.02 -21.34 -5.83
C ALA A 217 3.50 -21.82 -4.46
N SER A 218 4.61 -22.56 -4.41
CA SER A 218 5.21 -23.06 -3.17
C SER A 218 5.56 -21.93 -2.18
N VAL A 219 6.11 -20.82 -2.68
CA VAL A 219 6.47 -19.68 -1.83
C VAL A 219 5.24 -18.90 -1.38
N ILE A 220 4.23 -18.73 -2.25
CA ILE A 220 2.96 -18.09 -1.92
C ILE A 220 2.20 -18.89 -0.87
N GLU A 221 2.15 -20.22 -1.00
CA GLU A 221 1.45 -21.09 -0.07
C GLU A 221 1.98 -20.95 1.37
N LYS A 222 3.30 -20.81 1.53
CA LYS A 222 3.94 -20.51 2.84
C LYS A 222 3.54 -19.15 3.43
N GLY A 223 2.94 -18.27 2.63
CA GLY A 223 2.42 -16.98 3.07
C GLY A 223 0.91 -16.93 3.29
N LEU A 224 0.16 -17.93 2.81
CA LEU A 224 -1.27 -18.02 3.08
C LEU A 224 -1.54 -18.22 4.58
N GLY A 225 -2.65 -17.66 5.05
CA GLY A 225 -3.06 -17.75 6.47
C GLY A 225 -2.26 -16.88 7.45
N LYS A 226 -1.21 -16.16 6.99
CA LYS A 226 -0.48 -15.20 7.82
C LYS A 226 -1.13 -13.82 7.89
N SER A 227 -2.01 -13.51 6.94
CA SER A 227 -2.83 -12.30 6.99
C SER A 227 -3.99 -12.49 7.99
N PRO A 228 -4.23 -11.54 8.91
CA PRO A 228 -5.33 -11.64 9.87
C PRO A 228 -6.69 -11.76 9.13
N PRO A 229 -7.63 -12.60 9.60
CA PRO A 229 -8.95 -12.80 9.00
C PRO A 229 -9.71 -11.49 8.70
N MET A 230 -10.71 -11.53 7.81
CA MET A 230 -11.58 -10.39 7.44
C MET A 230 -12.16 -9.62 8.63
N ASN A 231 -12.43 -10.29 9.74
CA ASN A 231 -13.01 -9.66 10.93
C ASN A 231 -11.99 -8.96 11.85
N ASP A 232 -10.69 -9.25 11.74
CA ASP A 232 -9.68 -8.77 12.68
C ASP A 232 -8.97 -7.48 12.24
N ARG A 233 -9.21 -7.00 11.01
CA ARG A 233 -8.63 -5.72 10.53
C ARG A 233 -9.36 -4.47 11.05
N TYR A 234 -10.33 -4.69 11.91
CA TYR A 234 -11.27 -3.70 12.36
C TYR A 234 -11.37 -3.76 13.87
N ILE A 235 -10.74 -2.79 14.53
CA ILE A 235 -10.86 -2.68 15.97
C ILE A 235 -12.16 -1.94 16.26
N GLU A 236 -13.04 -2.57 17.02
CA GLU A 236 -14.23 -1.91 17.53
C GLU A 236 -13.81 -0.78 18.49
N PRO A 237 -14.44 0.40 18.40
CA PRO A 237 -14.13 1.48 19.32
C PRO A 237 -14.43 1.03 20.75
N THR A 238 -13.50 1.32 21.65
CA THR A 238 -13.71 1.19 23.10
C THR A 238 -14.95 1.96 23.52
N LEU A 239 -15.17 3.16 22.96
CA LEU A 239 -16.41 3.92 23.11
C LEU A 239 -16.89 4.44 21.75
N ARG A 240 -18.16 4.22 21.45
CA ARG A 240 -18.79 4.61 20.18
C ARG A 240 -19.75 5.76 20.37
N ASP A 241 -19.84 6.64 19.37
CA ASP A 241 -20.84 7.70 19.27
C ASP A 241 -20.90 8.63 20.51
N VAL A 242 -19.76 8.84 21.16
CA VAL A 242 -19.66 9.70 22.33
C VAL A 242 -19.97 11.13 21.91
N ARG A 243 -21.03 11.70 22.49
CA ARG A 243 -21.46 13.05 22.18
C ARG A 243 -20.56 14.08 22.87
N TYR A 244 -19.97 14.99 22.09
CA TYR A 244 -19.11 16.06 22.58
C TYR A 244 -19.76 17.46 22.45
N GLY A 245 -20.95 17.54 21.85
CA GLY A 245 -21.67 18.80 21.65
C GLY A 245 -23.15 18.61 21.30
N PRO A 246 -23.93 19.71 21.25
CA PRO A 246 -25.38 19.68 21.07
C PRO A 246 -25.84 19.25 19.68
N HIS A 247 -25.01 19.38 18.65
CA HIS A 247 -25.41 18.98 17.29
C HIS A 247 -25.40 17.45 17.16
N GLU A 248 -26.30 16.88 16.36
CA GLU A 248 -26.38 15.43 16.13
C GLU A 248 -25.03 14.85 15.65
N ARG A 249 -24.32 15.60 14.79
CA ARG A 249 -23.01 15.27 14.25
C ARG A 249 -21.85 15.50 15.22
N ASN A 250 -22.07 16.11 16.38
CA ASN A 250 -21.03 16.28 17.41
C ASN A 250 -20.82 14.98 18.20
N VAL A 251 -20.39 13.94 17.49
CA VAL A 251 -20.11 12.61 18.01
C VAL A 251 -18.70 12.17 17.63
N LEU A 252 -18.08 11.38 18.49
CA LEU A 252 -16.77 10.80 18.25
C LEU A 252 -16.74 9.31 18.59
N ASN A 253 -15.75 8.61 18.04
CA ASN A 253 -15.38 7.27 18.46
C ASN A 253 -14.01 7.32 19.14
N PHE A 254 -13.81 6.49 20.16
CA PHE A 254 -12.58 6.40 20.93
C PHE A 254 -12.07 4.95 20.95
N TRP A 255 -10.79 4.78 20.68
CA TRP A 255 -10.05 3.52 20.81
C TRP A 255 -8.93 3.73 21.82
N LYS A 256 -8.99 2.99 22.92
CA LYS A 256 -7.98 3.03 23.97
C LYS A 256 -6.83 2.09 23.63
N ALA A 257 -5.60 2.59 23.65
CA ALA A 257 -4.42 1.74 23.57
C ALA A 257 -4.21 0.97 24.89
N ALA A 258 -3.75 -0.28 24.81
CA ALA A 258 -3.46 -1.09 25.99
C ALA A 258 -2.27 -0.49 26.76
N SER A 259 -2.48 -0.12 28.03
CA SER A 259 -1.45 0.46 28.89
C SER A 259 -1.92 0.54 30.34
N ASP A 260 -1.00 0.31 31.28
CA ASP A 260 -1.20 0.53 32.73
C ASP A 260 -0.96 1.99 33.15
N ARG A 261 -0.51 2.85 32.23
CA ARG A 261 -0.25 4.28 32.45
C ARG A 261 -1.02 5.14 31.44
N PRO A 262 -1.28 6.43 31.75
CA PRO A 262 -1.94 7.33 30.82
C PRO A 262 -1.25 7.41 29.45
N THR A 263 -2.01 7.15 28.38
CA THR A 263 -1.48 7.10 27.00
C THR A 263 -1.52 8.47 26.33
N PRO A 264 -0.59 8.81 25.42
CA PRO A 264 -0.82 9.91 24.50
C PRO A 264 -2.07 9.63 23.64
N VAL A 265 -2.64 10.68 23.03
CA VAL A 265 -3.84 10.56 22.18
C VAL A 265 -3.72 11.35 20.89
N ILE A 266 -4.23 10.79 19.80
CA ILE A 266 -4.40 11.50 18.53
C ILE A 266 -5.88 11.68 18.20
N VAL A 267 -6.27 12.91 17.85
CA VAL A 267 -7.62 13.25 17.37
C VAL A 267 -7.58 13.37 15.85
N LEU A 268 -8.34 12.52 15.17
CA LEU A 268 -8.45 12.44 13.73
C LEU A 268 -9.66 13.23 13.24
N ILE A 269 -9.38 14.22 12.40
CA ILE A 269 -10.37 15.04 11.70
C ILE A 269 -10.49 14.50 10.28
N HIS A 270 -11.67 13.97 9.91
CA HIS A 270 -11.86 13.45 8.56
C HIS A 270 -11.69 14.57 7.52
N GLY A 271 -11.25 14.20 6.30
CA GLY A 271 -11.13 15.13 5.17
C GLY A 271 -12.48 15.40 4.50
N GLY A 272 -12.44 15.92 3.27
CA GLY A 272 -13.65 16.25 2.51
C GLY A 272 -13.98 17.74 2.47
N GLY A 273 -12.99 18.61 2.75
CA GLY A 273 -13.14 20.06 2.64
C GLY A 273 -14.29 20.65 3.44
N TRP A 274 -14.66 20.04 4.57
CA TRP A 274 -15.81 20.39 5.41
C TRP A 274 -17.19 20.15 4.78
N THR A 275 -17.27 19.66 3.54
CA THR A 275 -18.54 19.48 2.80
C THR A 275 -19.13 18.08 2.92
N ARG A 276 -18.29 17.09 3.25
CA ARG A 276 -18.68 15.68 3.36
C ARG A 276 -17.89 14.99 4.46
N GLY A 277 -18.48 13.89 4.93
CA GLY A 277 -17.80 12.91 5.75
C GLY A 277 -18.36 12.62 7.10
N ALA A 278 -17.60 11.83 7.85
CA ALA A 278 -17.95 11.31 9.16
C ALA A 278 -16.71 10.74 9.84
N LYS A 279 -16.80 10.51 11.15
CA LYS A 279 -15.81 9.78 11.95
C LYS A 279 -15.44 8.38 11.44
N THR A 280 -16.18 7.85 10.46
CA THR A 280 -15.98 6.54 9.83
C THR A 280 -15.66 6.63 8.32
N GLU A 281 -15.63 7.81 7.71
CA GLU A 281 -15.74 7.98 6.23
C GLU A 281 -14.62 7.33 5.41
N ARG A 282 -13.47 7.01 6.00
CA ARG A 282 -12.43 6.34 5.22
C ARG A 282 -12.73 4.87 4.91
N PHE A 283 -13.65 4.20 5.60
CA PHE A 283 -13.88 2.75 5.47
C PHE A 283 -15.33 2.37 5.84
N ASP A 284 -15.70 1.11 5.58
CA ASP A 284 -16.99 0.54 5.94
C ASP A 284 -17.47 0.98 7.35
N ARG A 285 -18.75 1.35 7.43
CA ARG A 285 -19.35 2.45 8.20
C ARG A 285 -19.20 2.45 9.73
N GLN A 286 -18.36 1.63 10.35
CA GLN A 286 -18.26 1.55 11.82
C GLN A 286 -16.86 1.20 12.39
N LYS A 287 -15.84 0.98 11.56
CA LYS A 287 -14.59 0.33 11.99
C LYS A 287 -13.33 1.12 11.63
N ILE A 288 -12.27 1.04 12.45
CA ILE A 288 -10.98 1.70 12.19
C ILE A 288 -10.03 0.76 11.41
N ASP A 289 -9.40 1.28 10.34
CA ASP A 289 -8.47 0.52 9.50
C ASP A 289 -7.00 0.61 9.98
N VAL A 290 -6.21 -0.36 9.51
CA VAL A 290 -4.79 -0.62 9.74
C VAL A 290 -3.89 0.59 9.45
N TRP A 291 -4.34 1.60 8.71
CA TRP A 291 -3.55 2.82 8.47
C TRP A 291 -4.00 4.07 9.26
N SER A 292 -5.30 4.18 9.60
CA SER A 292 -5.78 5.40 10.27
C SER A 292 -5.66 5.35 11.79
N GLY A 293 -5.64 4.16 12.42
CA GLY A 293 -5.69 4.03 13.88
C GLY A 293 -4.82 2.94 14.48
N ILE A 294 -4.73 1.77 13.84
CA ILE A 294 -4.02 0.62 14.40
C ILE A 294 -2.54 0.91 14.69
N PRO A 295 -1.75 1.59 13.83
CA PRO A 295 -0.34 1.84 14.11
C PRO A 295 -0.15 2.75 15.33
N TYR A 296 -1.10 3.66 15.57
CA TYR A 296 -1.11 4.48 16.78
C TYR A 296 -1.39 3.60 18.01
N LEU A 297 -2.40 2.73 17.94
CA LEU A 297 -2.75 1.83 19.03
C LEU A 297 -1.61 0.86 19.37
N GLU A 298 -0.94 0.30 18.37
CA GLU A 298 0.27 -0.54 18.50
C GLU A 298 1.45 0.23 19.11
N ALA A 299 1.58 1.52 18.79
CA ALA A 299 2.56 2.42 19.39
C ALA A 299 2.17 2.91 20.80
N GLY A 300 1.08 2.40 21.39
CA GLY A 300 0.60 2.81 22.71
C GLY A 300 -0.07 4.19 22.73
N ILE A 301 -0.54 4.68 21.58
CA ILE A 301 -1.22 5.97 21.40
C ILE A 301 -2.72 5.70 21.19
N SER A 302 -3.56 6.22 22.07
CA SER A 302 -5.00 6.12 21.92
C SER A 302 -5.51 6.99 20.76
N VAL A 303 -6.63 6.60 20.15
CA VAL A 303 -7.15 7.26 18.94
C VAL A 303 -8.56 7.75 19.17
N VAL A 304 -8.84 8.97 18.71
CA VAL A 304 -10.18 9.55 18.65
C VAL A 304 -10.47 9.94 17.21
N SER A 305 -11.66 9.63 16.69
CA SER A 305 -12.13 10.10 15.38
C SER A 305 -13.45 10.85 15.56
N ILE A 306 -13.57 12.04 14.96
CA ILE A 306 -14.69 12.95 15.22
C ILE A 306 -15.55 13.13 13.95
N SER A 307 -16.85 13.24 14.13
CA SER A 307 -17.75 13.87 13.15
C SER A 307 -17.93 15.33 13.55
N TYR A 308 -18.19 16.21 12.60
CA TYR A 308 -18.48 17.62 12.82
C TYR A 308 -19.57 18.10 11.85
N ARG A 309 -20.15 19.28 12.08
CA ARG A 309 -21.11 19.91 11.17
C ARG A 309 -20.49 20.20 9.79
N LEU A 310 -21.24 19.95 8.72
CA LEU A 310 -20.75 20.11 7.35
C LEU A 310 -21.30 21.38 6.70
N THR A 311 -20.52 21.93 5.77
CA THR A 311 -20.94 22.96 4.83
C THR A 311 -21.71 22.31 3.67
N PRO A 312 -22.62 23.04 3.00
CA PRO A 312 -23.00 24.44 3.24
C PRO A 312 -24.04 24.63 4.35
N GLN A 313 -24.67 23.57 4.87
CA GLN A 313 -25.75 23.68 5.86
C GLN A 313 -25.29 24.38 7.15
N HIS A 314 -24.03 24.19 7.52
CA HIS A 314 -23.37 24.90 8.61
C HIS A 314 -22.07 25.53 8.07
N PRO A 315 -22.12 26.79 7.61
CA PRO A 315 -20.97 27.48 7.05
C PRO A 315 -19.80 27.58 8.03
N LEU A 316 -18.60 27.83 7.50
CA LEU A 316 -17.45 28.18 8.32
C LEU A 316 -17.79 29.39 9.24
N PRO A 317 -17.35 29.39 10.51
CA PRO A 317 -16.40 28.46 11.13
C PRO A 317 -17.05 27.27 11.89
N ALA A 318 -18.32 26.93 11.64
CA ALA A 318 -19.03 25.90 12.42
C ALA A 318 -18.28 24.55 12.52
N PRO A 319 -17.79 23.93 11.41
CA PRO A 319 -16.97 22.72 11.50
C PRO A 319 -15.67 22.89 12.31
N VAL A 320 -15.03 24.05 12.20
CA VAL A 320 -13.77 24.38 12.89
C VAL A 320 -14.01 24.47 14.40
N HIS A 321 -15.09 25.13 14.81
CA HIS A 321 -15.50 25.21 16.20
C HIS A 321 -15.88 23.84 16.78
N ASP A 322 -16.51 23.00 15.98
CA ASP A 322 -16.84 21.63 16.39
C ASP A 322 -15.58 20.79 16.62
N ALA A 323 -14.58 20.88 15.73
CA ALA A 323 -13.30 20.22 15.91
C ALA A 323 -12.54 20.72 17.15
N ALA A 324 -12.50 22.03 17.37
CA ALA A 324 -11.90 22.62 18.57
C ALA A 324 -12.62 22.14 19.85
N ARG A 325 -13.96 22.09 19.83
CA ARG A 325 -14.77 21.56 20.94
C ARG A 325 -14.46 20.10 21.19
N ALA A 326 -14.33 19.28 20.15
CA ALA A 326 -14.00 17.86 20.31
C ALA A 326 -12.62 17.67 20.97
N VAL A 327 -11.61 18.45 20.58
CA VAL A 327 -10.29 18.42 21.24
C VAL A 327 -10.38 18.82 22.71
N GLN A 328 -11.13 19.88 23.03
CA GLN A 328 -11.37 20.29 24.42
C GLN A 328 -12.08 19.19 25.23
N PHE A 329 -13.10 18.57 24.64
CA PHE A 329 -13.83 17.47 25.26
C PHE A 329 -12.93 16.26 25.54
N VAL A 330 -12.07 15.86 24.60
CA VAL A 330 -11.09 14.78 24.81
C VAL A 330 -10.12 15.12 25.94
N ARG A 331 -9.61 16.36 25.99
CA ARG A 331 -8.74 16.80 27.11
C ARG A 331 -9.47 16.77 28.46
N HIS A 332 -10.75 17.15 28.49
CA HIS A 332 -11.58 17.08 29.69
C HIS A 332 -11.79 15.62 30.15
N LYS A 333 -11.99 14.70 29.19
CA LYS A 333 -12.15 13.26 29.44
C LYS A 333 -10.85 12.50 29.73
N ALA A 334 -9.69 13.18 29.67
CA ALA A 334 -8.39 12.52 29.73
C ALA A 334 -8.20 11.65 30.98
N SER A 335 -8.58 12.12 32.17
CA SER A 335 -8.45 11.32 33.39
C SER A 335 -9.35 10.07 33.38
N GLU A 336 -10.59 10.22 32.90
CA GLU A 336 -11.57 9.13 32.81
C GLU A 336 -11.13 8.07 31.79
N TRP A 337 -10.54 8.48 30.68
CA TRP A 337 -10.15 7.58 29.60
C TRP A 337 -8.71 7.05 29.72
N GLY A 338 -7.97 7.47 30.75
CA GLY A 338 -6.57 7.09 30.94
C GLY A 338 -5.65 7.69 29.88
N LEU A 339 -5.85 8.97 29.57
CA LEU A 339 -5.06 9.72 28.60
C LEU A 339 -4.16 10.73 29.30
N ASP A 340 -2.98 10.94 28.73
CA ASP A 340 -2.09 12.03 29.11
C ASP A 340 -2.54 13.33 28.42
N LYS A 341 -3.14 14.22 29.22
CA LYS A 341 -3.66 15.53 28.75
C LYS A 341 -2.60 16.48 28.18
N THR A 342 -1.31 16.19 28.40
CA THR A 342 -0.18 16.98 27.88
C THR A 342 0.36 16.44 26.55
N ARG A 343 0.00 15.21 26.18
CA ARG A 343 0.44 14.54 24.94
C ARG A 343 -0.76 14.25 24.03
N LEU A 344 -1.35 15.32 23.52
CA LEU A 344 -2.42 15.26 22.53
C LEU A 344 -1.95 15.84 21.19
N ALA A 345 -2.16 15.07 20.12
CA ALA A 345 -1.93 15.51 18.75
C ALA A 345 -3.26 15.55 17.97
N VAL A 346 -3.28 16.33 16.89
CA VAL A 346 -4.39 16.36 15.94
C VAL A 346 -3.83 16.04 14.56
N ALA A 347 -4.51 15.19 13.81
CA ALA A 347 -4.20 14.92 12.41
C ALA A 347 -5.48 14.96 11.58
N GLY A 348 -5.38 15.28 10.31
CA GLY A 348 -6.54 15.34 9.42
C GLY A 348 -6.20 15.08 7.96
N GLY A 349 -7.24 14.79 7.18
CA GLY A 349 -7.16 14.69 5.72
C GLY A 349 -7.59 15.97 5.03
N SER A 350 -7.22 16.13 3.75
CA SER A 350 -7.75 17.18 2.86
C SER A 350 -9.20 16.90 2.48
#